data_AF-A0A661MWE8-F1
#
_entry.id   AF-A0A661MWE8-F1
#
_cell.length_a   1.000
_cell.length_b   1.000
_cell.length_c   1.000
_cell.angle_alpha   90.00
_cell.angle_beta   90.00
_cell.angle_gamma   90.00
#
_symmetry.space_group_name_H-M   'P 1'
#
loop_
_entity.id
_entity.type
_entity.pdbx_description
1 polymer ?
#
loop_
_entity_poly.entity_id
_entity_poly.type
_entity_poly.pdbx_seq_one_letter_code
_entity_poly.pdbx_strand_id
1 'polypeptide(L)' 'MDGFDLHADTTVRARSRDRLERLCRYLLRPPLSEERLERCGEQIRLELKSTWRDGTTHLLFEP' A
#
# COMPACT_ATOMS: atom_id res chain seq x y z
N MET A 1 15.88 -8.30 -22.04
CA MET A 1 15.12 -7.40 -21.15
C MET A 1 13.74 -7.30 -21.75
N ASP A 2 12.74 -7.87 -21.08
CA ASP A 2 11.35 -7.70 -21.49
C ASP A 2 10.93 -6.26 -21.15
N GLY A 3 10.56 -5.49 -22.17
CA GLY A 3 10.02 -4.15 -21.99
C GLY A 3 8.63 -4.22 -21.37
N PHE A 4 8.26 -3.18 -20.61
CA PHE A 4 6.90 -3.02 -20.11
C PHE A 4 6.23 -1.83 -20.81
N ASP A 5 4.95 -1.97 -21.13
CA ASP A 5 4.13 -0.87 -21.62
C ASP A 5 3.58 -0.07 -20.41
N LEU A 6 3.96 1.20 -20.32
CA LEU A 6 3.49 2.11 -19.28
C LEU A 6 2.27 2.90 -19.76
N HIS A 7 1.11 2.65 -19.19
CA HIS A 7 -0.07 3.48 -19.39
C HIS A 7 -0.04 4.71 -18.48
N ALA A 8 0.40 5.85 -19.01
CA ALA A 8 0.58 7.10 -18.26
C ALA A 8 -0.66 8.03 -18.29
N ASP A 9 -1.81 7.54 -17.82
CA ASP A 9 -3.06 8.33 -17.80
C ASP A 9 -3.03 9.52 -16.81
N THR A 10 -2.06 9.55 -15.90
CA THR A 10 -1.96 10.59 -14.87
C THR A 10 -0.91 11.65 -15.20
N THR A 11 -1.35 12.88 -15.50
CA THR A 11 -0.46 14.05 -15.74
C THR A 11 -0.66 15.15 -14.70
N VAL A 12 0.41 15.67 -14.07
CA VAL A 12 0.37 16.82 -13.14
C VAL A 12 0.94 18.07 -13.83
N ARG A 13 0.20 19.19 -13.84
CA ARG A 13 0.67 20.45 -14.42
C ARG A 13 1.74 21.11 -13.55
N ALA A 14 2.65 21.88 -14.17
CA ALA A 14 3.83 22.49 -13.53
C ALA A 14 3.55 23.42 -12.33
N ARG A 15 2.30 23.87 -12.13
CA ARG A 15 1.90 24.77 -11.02
C ARG A 15 0.89 24.14 -10.06
N SER A 16 0.66 22.83 -10.15
CA SER A 16 -0.30 22.12 -9.31
C SER A 16 0.42 21.37 -8.17
N ARG A 17 1.05 22.12 -7.26
CA ARG A 17 1.83 21.55 -6.14
C ARG A 17 1.02 20.59 -5.28
N ASP A 18 -0.23 20.93 -4.94
CA ASP A 18 -1.11 20.05 -4.15
C ASP A 18 -1.39 18.72 -4.85
N ARG A 19 -1.53 18.73 -6.18
CA ARG A 19 -1.75 17.52 -6.98
C ARG A 19 -0.49 16.67 -7.09
N LEU A 20 0.68 17.32 -7.22
CA LEU A 20 1.97 16.64 -7.19
C LEU A 20 2.20 15.97 -5.84
N GLU A 21 1.96 16.70 -4.76
CA GLU A 21 2.10 16.19 -3.41
C GLU A 21 1.18 15.00 -3.16
N ARG A 22 -0.09 15.07 -3.58
CA ARG A 22 -1.01 13.93 -3.49
C ARG A 22 -0.50 12.71 -4.25
N LEU A 23 0.07 12.90 -5.45
CA LEU A 23 0.66 11.81 -6.23
C LEU A 23 1.89 11.23 -5.52
N CYS A 24 2.79 12.07 -4.99
CA CYS A 24 3.94 11.62 -4.23
C CYS A 24 3.52 10.84 -2.97
N ARG A 25 2.55 11.35 -2.20
CA ARG A 25 2.00 10.63 -1.04
C ARG A 25 1.39 9.29 -1.43
N TYR A 26 0.71 9.22 -2.58
CA TYR A 26 0.16 7.96 -3.10
C TYR A 26 1.27 6.96 -3.47
N LEU A 27 2.28 7.41 -4.23
CA LEU A 27 3.41 6.56 -4.67
C LEU A 27 4.27 6.07 -3.51
N LEU A 28 4.44 6.90 -2.48
CA LEU A 28 5.28 6.60 -1.32
C LEU A 28 4.51 5.95 -0.18
N ARG A 29 3.17 5.81 -0.29
CA ARG A 29 2.39 5.13 0.75
C ARG A 29 2.82 3.66 0.79
N PRO A 30 3.14 3.11 1.97
CA PRO A 30 3.36 1.68 2.10
C PRO A 30 2.13 0.90 1.57
N PRO A 31 2.33 -0.24 0.89
CA PRO A 31 1.23 -1.02 0.32
C PRO A 31 0.25 -1.52 1.40
N LEU A 32 0.68 -1.52 2.65
CA LEU A 32 -0.09 -1.90 3.83
C LEU A 32 -0.14 -0.72 4.81
N SER A 33 -1.27 -0.53 5.50
CA SER A 33 -1.38 0.52 6.53
C SER A 33 -0.48 0.15 7.70
N GLU A 34 0.37 1.07 8.17
CA GLU A 34 1.22 0.84 9.35
C GLU A 34 0.36 0.50 10.59
N GLU A 35 -0.79 1.16 10.75
CA GLU A 35 -1.75 0.88 11.83
C GLU A 35 -2.29 -0.56 11.84
N ARG A 36 -2.18 -1.28 10.72
CA ARG A 36 -2.65 -2.67 10.58
C ARG A 36 -1.53 -3.69 10.62
N LEU A 37 -0.27 -3.25 10.76
CA LEU A 37 0.89 -4.12 10.98
C LEU A 37 1.32 -4.07 12.43
N GLU A 38 1.40 -5.22 13.07
CA GLU A 38 1.92 -5.36 14.42
C GLU A 38 3.02 -6.42 14.44
N ARG A 39 4.12 -6.16 15.15
CA ARG A 39 5.13 -7.18 15.41
C ARG A 39 4.72 -7.98 16.65
N CYS A 40 4.58 -9.29 16.51
CA CYS A 40 4.19 -10.20 17.59
C CYS A 40 5.32 -11.22 17.81
N GLY A 41 6.31 -10.85 18.64
CA GLY A 41 7.52 -11.65 18.83
C GLY A 41 8.35 -11.76 17.54
N GLU A 42 8.56 -12.98 17.08
CA GLU A 42 9.28 -13.27 15.82
C GLU A 42 8.38 -13.16 14.58
N GLN A 43 7.06 -13.04 14.74
CA GLN A 43 6.11 -12.99 13.64
C GLN A 43 5.59 -11.56 13.38
N ILE A 44 5.09 -11.34 12.16
CA ILE A 44 4.41 -10.11 11.76
C ILE A 44 2.92 -10.40 11.59
N ARG A 45 2.08 -9.70 12.35
CA ARG A 45 0.63 -9.76 12.25
C ARG A 45 0.12 -8.64 11.35
N LEU A 46 -0.72 -8.99 10.38
CA LEU A 46 -1.43 -8.05 9.52
C LEU A 46 -2.93 -8.16 9.78
N GLU A 47 -3.55 -7.10 10.30
CA GLU A 47 -5.01 -6.99 10.35
C GLU A 47 -5.56 -6.80 8.93
N LEU A 48 -6.65 -7.51 8.58
CA LEU A 48 -7.34 -7.40 7.30
C LEU A 48 -8.27 -6.18 7.27
N LYS A 49 -8.42 -5.55 6.10
CA LYS A 49 -9.27 -4.35 5.94
C LYS A 49 -10.74 -4.67 6.19
N SER A 50 -11.11 -5.91 5.89
CA SER A 50 -12.44 -6.45 6.06
C SER A 50 -12.29 -7.94 6.34
N THR A 51 -13.09 -8.44 7.27
CA THR A 51 -13.15 -9.86 7.61
C THR A 51 -13.42 -10.69 6.36
N TRP A 52 -12.69 -11.78 6.19
CA TRP A 52 -12.93 -12.72 5.12
C TRP A 52 -14.19 -13.56 5.37
N ARG A 53 -14.64 -14.27 4.34
CA ARG A 53 -15.88 -15.07 4.40
C ARG A 53 -15.86 -16.17 5.45
N ASP A 54 -14.67 -16.63 5.82
CA ASP A 54 -14.43 -17.66 6.84
C ASP A 54 -14.27 -17.10 8.26
N GLY A 55 -14.40 -15.77 8.43
CA GLY A 55 -14.19 -15.10 9.71
C GLY A 55 -12.74 -14.68 9.97
N THR A 56 -11.80 -14.93 9.04
CA THR A 56 -10.40 -14.51 9.22
C THR A 56 -10.31 -12.99 9.28
N THR A 57 -9.64 -12.50 10.33
CA THR A 57 -9.45 -11.07 10.60
C THR A 57 -7.97 -10.64 10.52
N HIS A 58 -7.02 -11.56 10.68
CA HIS A 58 -5.59 -11.26 10.67
C HIS A 58 -4.81 -12.37 9.97
N LEU A 59 -3.68 -12.00 9.38
CA LEU A 59 -2.68 -12.92 8.84
C LEU A 59 -1.41 -12.85 9.70
N LEU A 60 -0.72 -13.97 9.85
CA LEU A 60 0.59 -14.05 10.51
C LEU A 60 1.63 -14.42 9.45
N PHE A 61 2.74 -13.67 9.45
CA PHE A 61 3.87 -13.88 8.57
C PHE A 61 5.12 -14.18 9.39
N GLU A 62 5.97 -15.04 8.85
CA GLU A 62 7.35 -15.21 9.30
C GLU A 62 8.23 -14.23 8.49
N PRO A 63 9.18 -13.53 9.14
CA PRO A 63 9.99 -12.48 8.52
C PRO A 63 10.98 -12.97 7.46
#